data_AF-W1I820-F1
#
_entry.id   AF-W1I820-F1
#
_cell.length_a   1.000
_cell.length_b   1.000
_cell.length_c   1.000
_cell.angle_alpha   90.00
_cell.angle_beta   90.00
_cell.angle_gamma   90.00
#
_symmetry.space_group_name_H-M   'P 1'
#
loop_
_entity.id
_entity.type
_entity.pdbx_description
1 polymer ?
#
loop_
_entity_poly.entity_id
_entity_poly.type
_entity_poly.pdbx_seq_one_letter_code
_entity_poly.pdbx_strand_id
1 'polypeptide(L)'
;MVQVRASALYLSLRPVTVGSGRVGKTCESSVDNKIKNEEFHRNNLMETERILLRYWQKSDAEALFKYASDSDVGPRAGWPAHKSVEESREIIRTFFHNETTWAIVLKETGE
;
A
#
# COMPACT_ATOMS: atom_id res chain seq x y z
N MET A 1 21.15 -9.07 -2.67
CA MET A 1 20.88 -8.31 -1.43
C MET A 1 20.26 -6.99 -1.86
N VAL A 2 18.94 -6.98 -2.05
CA VAL A 2 18.22 -5.88 -2.71
C VAL A 2 18.04 -4.76 -1.70
N GLN A 3 18.89 -3.76 -1.80
CA GLN A 3 18.87 -2.54 -1.02
C GLN A 3 17.82 -1.60 -1.62
N VAL A 4 16.56 -1.68 -1.19
CA VAL A 4 15.56 -0.66 -1.53
C VAL A 4 15.64 0.41 -0.46
N ARG A 5 16.08 1.60 -0.90
CA ARG A 5 16.23 2.80 -0.08
C ARG A 5 14.85 3.28 0.38
N ALA A 6 14.33 2.71 1.45
CA ALA A 6 13.25 3.29 2.24
C ALA A 6 13.90 4.19 3.32
N SER A 7 14.50 5.29 2.89
CA SER A 7 15.00 6.31 3.81
C SER A 7 14.60 7.67 3.27
N ALA A 8 13.94 8.43 4.14
CA ALA A 8 13.68 9.87 4.04
C ALA A 8 12.46 10.36 3.22
N LEU A 9 11.27 9.81 3.46
CA LEU A 9 10.00 10.51 3.15
C LEU A 9 8.99 10.39 4.30
N TYR A 10 9.48 10.49 5.53
CA TYR A 10 8.70 10.93 6.68
C TYR A 10 9.15 12.38 6.92
N LEU A 11 8.25 13.36 6.79
CA LEU A 11 8.48 14.82 6.81
C LEU A 11 8.96 15.49 5.50
N SER A 12 8.04 15.69 4.55
CA SER A 12 7.87 17.04 3.98
C SER A 12 6.49 17.17 3.32
N LEU A 13 5.55 17.75 4.07
CA LEU A 13 4.37 18.40 3.50
C LEU A 13 4.87 19.56 2.62
N ARG A 14 4.61 19.52 1.31
CA ARG A 14 4.67 20.73 0.47
C ARG A 14 3.29 21.00 -0.12
N PRO A 15 2.83 22.26 -0.10
CA PRO A 15 1.52 22.64 -0.62
C PRO A 15 1.55 22.65 -2.15
N VAL A 16 0.52 22.10 -2.77
CA VAL A 16 0.27 22.23 -4.21
C VAL A 16 -0.40 23.58 -4.45
N THR A 17 0.27 24.45 -5.21
CA THR A 17 -0.31 25.70 -5.72
C THR A 17 -1.34 25.40 -6.80
N VAL A 18 -2.56 25.92 -6.63
CA VAL A 18 -3.68 25.80 -7.59
C VAL A 18 -3.42 26.69 -8.82
N GLY A 19 -3.20 26.04 -9.97
CA GLY A 19 -3.17 26.68 -11.29
C GLY A 19 -4.51 26.48 -12.02
N SER A 20 -5.10 27.59 -12.43
CA SER A 20 -6.38 27.73 -13.14
C SER A 20 -6.41 27.00 -14.50
N GLY A 21 -7.53 26.32 -14.82
CA GLY A 21 -7.82 25.79 -16.15
C GLY A 21 -9.18 25.06 -16.19
N ARG A 22 -10.16 25.63 -16.89
CA ARG A 22 -11.50 25.05 -17.09
C ARG A 22 -11.40 23.77 -17.94
N VAL A 23 -11.82 22.64 -17.37
CA VAL A 23 -12.33 21.49 -18.13
C VAL A 23 -13.65 21.09 -17.48
N GLY A 24 -14.70 20.99 -18.29
CA GLY A 24 -16.03 20.59 -17.85
C GLY A 24 -15.96 19.26 -17.11
N LYS A 25 -16.45 19.24 -15.87
CA LYS A 25 -16.47 18.05 -15.04
C LYS A 25 -17.65 17.17 -15.47
N THR A 26 -17.44 16.29 -16.45
CA THR A 26 -18.30 15.12 -16.56
C THR A 26 -18.04 14.21 -15.36
N CYS A 27 -19.12 13.72 -14.76
CA CYS A 27 -19.14 12.82 -13.61
C CYS A 27 -18.59 11.41 -13.92
N GLU A 28 -18.09 11.15 -15.14
CA GLU A 28 -17.48 9.89 -15.60
C GLU A 28 -16.15 9.56 -14.90
N SER A 29 -15.42 10.55 -14.42
CA SER A 29 -14.02 10.33 -14.01
C SER A 29 -13.80 9.46 -12.76
N SER A 30 -14.75 9.37 -11.82
CA SER A 30 -14.50 8.64 -10.55
C SER A 30 -14.81 7.14 -10.64
N VAL A 31 -15.82 6.74 -11.41
CA VAL A 31 -16.20 5.33 -11.55
C VAL A 31 -15.26 4.63 -12.52
N ASP A 32 -14.92 5.27 -13.64
CA ASP A 32 -14.00 4.71 -14.64
C ASP A 32 -12.59 4.52 -14.08
N ASN A 33 -12.10 5.47 -13.30
CA ASN A 33 -10.81 5.34 -12.63
C ASN A 33 -10.82 4.21 -11.58
N LYS A 34 -11.95 3.98 -10.90
CA LYS A 34 -12.09 2.87 -9.95
C LYS A 34 -12.09 1.52 -10.66
N ILE A 35 -12.86 1.38 -11.74
CA ILE A 35 -12.96 0.13 -12.51
C ILE A 35 -11.61 -0.20 -13.13
N LYS A 36 -10.92 0.77 -13.74
CA LYS A 36 -9.59 0.56 -14.32
C LYS A 36 -8.56 0.13 -13.28
N ASN A 37 -8.61 0.70 -12.06
CA ASN A 37 -7.68 0.33 -11.00
C ASN A 37 -7.96 -1.08 -10.46
N GLU A 38 -9.23 -1.44 -10.26
CA GLU A 38 -9.60 -2.80 -9.82
C GLU A 38 -9.32 -3.86 -10.89
N GLU A 39 -9.51 -3.55 -12.17
CA GLU A 39 -9.15 -4.45 -13.27
C GLU A 39 -7.64 -4.60 -13.41
N PHE A 40 -6.87 -3.52 -13.29
CA PHE A 40 -5.41 -3.55 -13.24
C PHE A 40 -4.90 -4.43 -12.08
N HIS A 41 -5.49 -4.29 -10.89
CA HIS A 41 -5.12 -5.12 -9.75
C HIS A 41 -5.44 -6.61 -9.94
N ARG A 42 -6.54 -6.95 -10.64
CA ARG A 42 -6.87 -8.35 -10.97
C ARG A 42 -5.93 -8.94 -12.02
N ASN A 43 -5.48 -8.14 -12.99
CA ASN A 43 -4.67 -8.64 -14.10
C ASN A 43 -3.18 -8.78 -13.77
N ASN A 44 -2.73 -8.29 -12.61
CA ASN A 44 -1.33 -8.35 -12.19
C ASN A 44 -1.05 -9.26 -10.98
N LEU A 45 -2.00 -10.11 -10.59
CA LEU A 45 -1.76 -11.10 -9.53
C LEU A 45 -0.63 -12.06 -9.94
N MET A 46 0.41 -12.13 -9.12
CA MET A 46 1.54 -13.05 -9.31
C MET A 46 1.43 -14.16 -8.28
N GLU A 47 1.52 -15.41 -8.71
CA GLU A 47 1.44 -16.54 -7.80
C GLU A 47 2.49 -17.62 -8.10
N THR A 48 2.81 -18.36 -7.06
CA THR A 48 3.60 -19.59 -7.09
C THR A 48 2.75 -20.74 -6.55
N GLU A 49 3.34 -21.93 -6.41
CA GLU A 49 2.64 -23.07 -5.81
C GLU A 49 2.13 -22.79 -4.39
N ARG A 50 2.87 -22.01 -3.58
CA ARG A 50 2.54 -21.78 -2.17
C ARG A 50 2.23 -20.32 -1.81
N ILE A 51 2.70 -19.36 -2.61
CA ILE A 51 2.60 -17.93 -2.30
C ILE A 51 1.74 -17.23 -3.34
N LEU A 52 0.88 -16.33 -2.87
CA LEU A 52 0.15 -15.36 -3.65
C LEU A 52 0.72 -13.96 -3.37
N LEU A 53 1.12 -13.24 -4.40
CA LEU A 53 1.44 -11.83 -4.34
C LEU A 53 0.24 -11.05 -4.85
N ARG A 54 -0.38 -10.29 -3.95
CA ARG A 54 -1.53 -9.42 -4.26
C ARG A 54 -1.32 -8.02 -3.74
N TYR A 55 -2.10 -7.07 -4.23
CA TYR A 55 -2.13 -5.73 -3.66
C TYR A 55 -2.65 -5.73 -2.23
N TRP A 56 -2.11 -4.82 -1.44
CA TRP A 56 -2.55 -4.57 -0.07
C TRP A 56 -4.01 -4.09 -0.04
N GLN A 57 -4.76 -4.63 0.91
CA GLN A 57 -6.16 -4.27 1.17
C GLN A 57 -6.26 -3.65 2.56
N LYS A 58 -7.26 -2.77 2.77
CA LYS A 58 -7.48 -2.15 4.09
C LYS A 58 -7.80 -3.15 5.19
N SER A 59 -8.31 -4.32 4.83
CA SER A 59 -8.56 -5.45 5.72
C SER A 59 -7.28 -6.08 6.26
N ASP A 60 -6.15 -5.92 5.58
CA ASP A 60 -4.87 -6.51 5.99
C ASP A 60 -4.22 -5.74 7.14
N ALA A 61 -4.83 -4.66 7.61
CA ALA A 61 -4.27 -3.80 8.66
C ALA A 61 -3.96 -4.57 9.94
N GLU A 62 -4.80 -5.53 10.32
CA GLU A 62 -4.61 -6.35 11.52
C GLU A 62 -3.42 -7.31 11.37
N ALA A 63 -3.33 -7.99 10.21
CA ALA A 63 -2.19 -8.86 9.89
C ALA A 63 -0.89 -8.06 9.79
N LEU A 64 -0.91 -6.90 9.11
CA LEU A 64 0.24 -6.01 9.05
C LEU A 64 0.67 -5.56 10.44
N PHE A 65 -0.27 -5.14 11.29
CA PHE A 65 0.03 -4.72 12.64
C PHE A 65 0.65 -5.83 13.48
N LYS A 66 0.14 -7.07 13.38
CA LYS A 66 0.68 -8.23 14.09
C LYS A 66 2.19 -8.41 13.85
N TYR A 67 2.66 -8.23 12.61
CA TYR A 67 4.08 -8.36 12.29
C TYR A 67 4.87 -7.06 12.46
N ALA A 68 4.26 -5.91 12.18
CA ALA A 68 4.94 -4.62 12.20
C ALA A 68 5.00 -3.96 13.58
N SER A 69 4.24 -4.45 14.56
CA SER A 69 4.31 -4.00 15.96
C SER A 69 5.50 -4.57 16.72
N ASP A 70 6.15 -5.61 16.17
CA ASP A 70 7.35 -6.18 16.76
C ASP A 70 8.52 -5.18 16.67
N SER A 71 9.09 -4.85 17.83
CA SER A 71 10.21 -3.91 17.98
C SER A 71 11.48 -4.34 17.26
N ASP A 72 11.62 -5.62 16.93
CA ASP A 72 12.76 -6.16 16.21
C ASP A 72 12.57 -6.15 14.69
N VAL A 73 11.34 -5.93 14.19
CA VAL A 73 11.05 -5.96 12.75
C VAL A 73 11.27 -4.59 12.12
N GLY A 74 10.59 -3.56 12.62
CA GLY A 74 10.61 -2.22 12.01
C GLY A 74 11.98 -1.55 11.99
N PRO A 75 12.65 -1.40 13.15
CA PRO A 75 13.90 -0.64 13.24
C PRO A 75 15.02 -1.19 12.36
N ARG A 76 15.09 -2.53 12.17
CA ARG A 76 16.06 -3.15 11.25
C ARG A 76 15.80 -2.81 9.78
N ALA A 77 14.56 -2.49 9.43
CA ALA A 77 14.13 -2.08 8.10
C ALA A 77 14.00 -0.54 7.93
N GLY A 78 14.37 0.24 8.95
CA GLY A 78 14.41 1.70 8.88
C GLY A 78 13.08 2.43 9.13
N TRP A 79 12.06 1.74 9.67
CA TRP A 79 10.77 2.33 10.07
C TRP A 79 10.45 2.00 11.54
N PRO A 80 9.74 2.88 12.27
CA PRO A 80 9.36 2.60 13.66
C PRO A 80 8.31 1.49 13.72
N ALA A 81 8.37 0.63 14.74
CA ALA A 81 7.31 -0.36 14.97
C ALA A 81 5.93 0.30 15.04
N HIS A 82 4.94 -0.33 14.41
CA HIS A 82 3.58 0.19 14.38
C HIS A 82 2.97 0.16 15.79
N LYS A 83 2.22 1.21 16.13
CA LYS A 83 1.63 1.43 17.45
C LYS A 83 0.17 1.04 17.54
N SER A 84 -0.54 1.00 16.40
CA SER A 84 -1.93 0.54 16.34
C SER A 84 -2.29 -0.05 14.97
N VAL A 85 -3.45 -0.73 14.94
CA VAL A 85 -4.06 -1.23 13.69
C VAL A 85 -4.45 -0.06 12.78
N GLU A 86 -4.88 1.07 13.35
CA GLU A 86 -5.23 2.29 12.61
C GLU A 86 -4.02 2.87 11.88
N GLU A 87 -2.85 2.92 12.54
CA GLU A 87 -1.61 3.35 11.89
C GLU A 87 -1.24 2.43 10.73
N SER A 88 -1.35 1.11 10.94
CA SER A 88 -1.10 0.11 9.89
C SER A 88 -2.04 0.30 8.69
N ARG A 89 -3.32 0.61 8.95
CA ARG A 89 -4.32 0.90 7.91
C ARG A 89 -3.98 2.17 7.13
N GLU A 90 -3.49 3.20 7.82
CA GLU A 90 -3.06 4.44 7.18
C GLU A 90 -1.82 4.21 6.30
N ILE A 91 -0.88 3.38 6.74
CA ILE A 91 0.30 3.00 5.98
C ILE A 91 -0.08 2.23 4.71
N ILE A 92 -1.02 1.29 4.80
CA ILE A 92 -1.57 0.61 3.63
C ILE A 92 -2.13 1.62 2.63
N ARG A 93 -2.90 2.62 3.11
CA ARG A 93 -3.54 3.63 2.27
C ARG A 93 -2.53 4.56 1.58
N THR A 94 -1.48 4.95 2.28
CA THR A 94 -0.59 6.04 1.86
C THR A 94 0.71 5.56 1.24
N PHE A 95 1.30 4.50 1.76
CA PHE A 95 2.59 3.98 1.32
C PHE A 95 2.45 2.76 0.44
N PHE A 96 1.60 1.80 0.82
CA PHE A 96 1.52 0.52 0.10
C PHE A 96 0.55 0.53 -1.08
N HIS A 97 -0.21 1.62 -1.25
CA HIS A 97 -1.10 1.77 -2.40
C HIS A 97 -0.32 2.25 -3.64
N ASN A 98 0.55 1.39 -4.15
CA ASN A 98 1.34 1.60 -5.36
C ASN A 98 1.52 0.29 -6.15
N GLU A 99 1.99 0.40 -7.39
CA GLU A 99 2.13 -0.72 -8.33
C GLU A 99 3.28 -1.70 -7.99
N THR A 100 4.16 -1.32 -7.06
CA THR A 100 5.40 -2.05 -6.76
C THR A 100 5.40 -2.70 -5.38
N THR A 101 4.35 -2.51 -4.58
CA THR A 101 4.24 -3.01 -3.21
C THR A 101 3.12 -4.03 -3.09
N TRP A 102 3.49 -5.22 -2.66
CA TRP A 102 2.63 -6.40 -2.67
C TRP A 102 2.54 -7.00 -1.27
N ALA A 103 1.35 -7.44 -0.88
CA ALA A 103 1.14 -8.33 0.24
C ALA A 103 1.51 -9.75 -0.19
N ILE A 104 2.32 -10.40 0.64
CA ILE A 104 2.72 -11.80 0.45
C ILE A 104 1.78 -12.64 1.29
N VAL A 105 1.01 -13.51 0.64
CA VAL A 105 0.02 -14.36 1.30
C VAL A 105 0.38 -15.81 1.07
N LEU A 106 0.45 -16.59 2.15
CA LEU A 106 0.60 -18.04 2.07
C LEU A 106 -0.76 -18.66 1.71
N LYS A 107 -0.82 -19.41 0.61
CA LYS A 107 -2.08 -19.99 0.11
C LYS A 107 -2.73 -20.99 1.08
N GLU A 108 -1.94 -21.65 1.92
CA GLU A 108 -2.41 -22.63 2.89
C GLU A 108 -3.22 -21.99 4.03
N THR A 109 -2.76 -20.85 4.54
CA THR A 109 -3.37 -20.17 5.70
C THR A 109 -4.24 -18.99 5.30
N GLY A 110 -4.03 -18.42 4.10
CA GLY A 110 -4.64 -17.18 3.67
C GLY A 110 -4.09 -15.95 4.40
N GLU A 111 -2.94 -16.09 5.08
CA GLU A 111 -2.25 -15.03 5.83
C GLU A 111 -0.99 -14.55 5.09
#